data_AF-A0A1N6TDT3-F1
#
_entry.id   AF-A0A1N6TDT3-F1
#
_cell.length_a   1.000
_cell.length_b   1.000
_cell.length_c   1.000
_cell.angle_alpha   90.00
_cell.angle_beta   90.00
_cell.angle_gamma   90.00
#
_symmetry.space_group_name_H-M   'P 1'
#
loop_
_entity.id
_entity.type
_entity.pdbx_description
1 polymer ?
#
loop_
_entity_poly.entity_id
_entity_poly.type
_entity_poly.pdbx_seq_one_letter_code
_entity_poly.pdbx_strand_id
1 'polypeptide(L)'
;MGKRGNRSKNRGQNNPNRPRTPKKKRPIPFDPEKHLLPPEPPERNYSSCPLSGEEIDDIVNAIAHPQTGAPVRFDSVIKSLREQESEELAEDERLAYLGRGNFGIVKIEKKGKNRPELVVRKYFHYEDTHDKQTWRKELSPGISRDYIPNPQPLADLYTSEELAAFPRFDASSSAVTLR
;
A
#
# COMPACT_ATOMS: atom_id res chain seq x y z
N MET A 1 -73.24 14.14 -42.43
CA MET A 1 -73.38 13.38 -41.16
C MET A 1 -72.01 12.83 -40.77
N GLY A 2 -71.57 12.99 -39.51
CA GLY A 2 -70.58 12.08 -38.90
C GLY A 2 -69.15 12.58 -38.61
N LYS A 3 -69.00 13.34 -37.51
CA LYS A 3 -67.92 13.37 -36.48
C LYS A 3 -66.45 13.19 -36.91
N ARG A 4 -65.60 14.23 -36.83
CA ARG A 4 -64.81 14.65 -35.63
C ARG A 4 -64.17 13.48 -34.86
N GLY A 5 -62.89 13.22 -35.12
CA GLY A 5 -61.99 12.44 -34.27
C GLY A 5 -60.83 13.32 -33.78
N ASN A 6 -60.78 13.54 -32.47
CA ASN A 6 -59.75 14.29 -31.75
C ASN A 6 -58.35 13.66 -31.95
N ARG A 7 -57.37 14.43 -32.45
CA ARG A 7 -55.93 14.14 -32.24
C ARG A 7 -55.40 15.05 -31.15
N SER A 8 -55.41 14.55 -29.91
CA SER A 8 -54.73 15.20 -28.79
C SER A 8 -53.21 15.01 -28.90
N LYS A 9 -52.52 16.16 -28.93
CA LYS A 9 -51.20 16.49 -28.38
C LYS A 9 -50.45 15.35 -27.66
N ASN A 10 -49.22 15.09 -28.12
CA ASN A 10 -48.05 15.03 -27.24
C ASN A 10 -46.75 15.07 -28.06
N ARG A 11 -46.38 16.28 -28.51
CA ARG A 11 -44.97 16.57 -28.81
C ARG A 11 -44.28 16.74 -27.46
N GLY A 12 -43.62 15.67 -27.01
CA GLY A 12 -42.79 15.67 -25.81
C GLY A 12 -41.74 16.76 -25.92
N GLN A 13 -41.93 17.83 -25.14
CA GLN A 13 -40.92 18.86 -24.94
C GLN A 13 -39.74 18.21 -24.21
N ASN A 14 -38.61 18.08 -24.90
CA ASN A 14 -37.33 17.78 -24.27
C ASN A 14 -36.89 19.01 -23.48
N ASN A 15 -37.11 18.98 -22.16
CA ASN A 15 -36.62 20.01 -21.25
C ASN A 15 -35.13 19.71 -20.91
N PRO A 16 -34.17 20.55 -21.30
CA PRO A 16 -32.73 20.32 -21.09
C PRO A 16 -32.31 20.37 -19.61
N ASN A 17 -33.18 20.84 -18.71
CA ASN A 17 -32.91 20.96 -17.27
C ASN A 17 -33.40 19.79 -16.41
N ARG A 18 -33.76 18.65 -17.01
CA ARG A 18 -34.14 17.47 -16.21
C ARG A 18 -32.87 16.82 -15.63
N PRO A 19 -32.71 16.73 -14.29
CA PRO A 19 -31.55 16.07 -13.70
C PRO A 19 -31.51 14.62 -14.19
N ARG A 20 -30.39 14.24 -14.82
CA ARG A 20 -30.19 12.88 -15.32
C ARG A 20 -30.21 11.95 -14.11
N THR A 21 -31.25 11.12 -14.00
CA THR A 21 -31.29 10.05 -13.01
C THR A 21 -30.01 9.23 -13.14
N PRO A 22 -29.22 9.03 -12.06
CA PRO A 22 -27.97 8.30 -12.13
C PRO A 22 -28.28 6.90 -12.63
N LYS A 23 -27.71 6.53 -13.79
CA LYS A 23 -27.82 5.18 -14.30
C LYS A 23 -27.23 4.27 -13.23
N LYS A 24 -28.05 3.38 -12.63
CA LYS A 24 -27.55 2.33 -11.72
C LYS A 24 -26.47 1.56 -12.47
N LYS A 25 -25.20 1.74 -12.08
CA LYS A 25 -24.09 0.95 -12.63
C LYS A 25 -24.42 -0.51 -12.34
N ARG A 26 -24.50 -1.34 -13.38
CA ARG A 26 -24.66 -2.79 -13.19
C ARG A 26 -23.40 -3.28 -12.47
N PRO A 27 -23.51 -4.16 -11.46
CA PRO A 27 -22.33 -4.77 -10.86
C PRO A 27 -21.58 -5.50 -11.96
N ILE A 28 -20.29 -5.22 -12.07
CA ILE A 28 -19.41 -5.95 -12.97
C ILE A 28 -19.31 -7.37 -12.41
N PRO A 29 -19.62 -8.42 -13.19
CA PRO A 29 -19.46 -9.79 -12.73
C PRO A 29 -18.01 -10.02 -12.28
N PHE A 30 -17.82 -10.66 -11.13
CA PHE A 30 -16.49 -11.08 -10.70
C PHE A 30 -15.96 -12.09 -11.72
N ASP A 31 -14.91 -11.70 -12.44
CA ASP A 31 -14.22 -12.55 -13.40
C ASP A 31 -12.94 -13.06 -12.74
N PRO A 32 -12.92 -14.31 -12.25
CA PRO A 32 -11.79 -14.87 -11.50
C PRO A 32 -10.50 -14.93 -12.33
N GLU A 33 -10.59 -14.97 -13.66
CA GLU A 33 -9.42 -15.04 -14.54
C GLU A 33 -8.75 -13.66 -14.77
N LYS A 34 -9.51 -12.57 -14.60
CA LYS A 34 -8.99 -11.20 -14.79
C LYS A 34 -8.43 -10.58 -13.51
N HIS A 35 -8.73 -11.16 -12.35
CA HIS A 35 -8.16 -10.77 -11.07
C HIS A 35 -6.98 -11.69 -10.72
N LEU A 36 -5.90 -11.60 -11.51
CA LEU A 36 -4.62 -12.15 -11.09
C LEU A 36 -4.10 -11.28 -9.95
N LEU A 37 -4.34 -11.72 -8.71
CA LEU A 37 -3.58 -11.20 -7.58
C LEU A 37 -2.08 -11.46 -7.88
N PRO A 38 -1.20 -10.51 -7.55
CA PRO A 38 0.23 -10.77 -7.67
C PRO A 38 0.57 -12.02 -6.84
N PRO A 39 1.52 -12.85 -7.31
CA PRO A 39 1.97 -14.00 -6.54
C PRO A 39 2.43 -13.56 -5.15
N GLU A 40 2.19 -14.38 -4.14
CA GLU A 40 2.65 -14.11 -2.78
C GLU A 40 4.17 -13.92 -2.77
N PRO A 41 4.70 -12.98 -1.98
CA PRO A 41 6.14 -12.82 -1.83
C PRO A 41 6.77 -14.14 -1.34
N PRO A 42 7.95 -14.54 -1.87
CA PRO A 42 8.63 -15.74 -1.41
C PRO A 42 8.99 -15.62 0.08
N GLU A 43 8.86 -16.74 0.82
CA GLU A 43 9.35 -16.85 2.19
C GLU A 43 10.86 -16.66 2.24
N ARG A 44 11.35 -15.90 3.23
CA ARG A 44 12.77 -15.54 3.35
C ARG A 44 13.28 -15.83 4.74
N ASN A 45 14.48 -16.40 4.79
CA ASN A 45 15.20 -16.62 6.03
C ASN A 45 16.00 -15.36 6.38
N TYR A 46 15.58 -14.68 7.44
CA TYR A 46 16.33 -13.57 8.03
C TYR A 46 17.23 -14.06 9.16
N SER A 47 18.27 -13.28 9.48
CA SER A 47 19.10 -13.56 10.66
C SER A 47 18.26 -13.53 11.94
N SER A 48 18.64 -14.35 12.93
CA SER A 48 18.04 -14.32 14.25
C SER A 48 18.08 -12.92 14.88
N CYS A 49 17.06 -12.62 15.68
CA CYS A 49 16.89 -11.37 16.39
C CYS A 49 18.09 -11.12 17.33
N PRO A 50 18.79 -9.96 17.24
CA PRO A 50 19.95 -9.68 18.08
C PRO A 50 19.61 -9.45 19.57
N LEU A 51 18.34 -9.17 19.90
CA LEU A 51 17.90 -8.96 21.28
C LEU A 51 17.49 -10.27 21.98
N SER A 52 16.72 -11.12 21.29
CA SER A 52 16.18 -12.35 21.89
C SER A 52 16.92 -13.63 21.46
N GLY A 53 17.71 -13.58 20.39
CA GLY A 53 18.36 -14.75 19.78
C GLY A 53 17.42 -15.67 18.99
N GLU A 54 16.11 -15.42 19.05
CA GLU A 54 15.08 -16.18 18.34
C GLU A 54 14.94 -15.75 16.88
N GLU A 55 14.30 -16.58 16.06
CA GLU A 55 13.95 -16.25 14.68
C GLU A 55 12.91 -15.10 14.61
N ILE A 56 12.79 -14.46 13.45
CA ILE A 56 11.88 -13.32 13.26
C ILE A 56 10.58 -13.82 12.63
N ASP A 57 9.54 -13.95 13.45
CA ASP A 57 8.23 -14.44 13.01
C ASP A 57 7.55 -13.51 12.00
N ASP A 58 7.71 -12.19 12.21
CA ASP A 58 7.08 -11.15 11.39
C ASP A 58 8.09 -10.08 10.99
N ILE A 59 8.66 -10.26 9.80
CA ILE A 59 9.63 -9.31 9.23
C ILE A 59 9.00 -7.96 8.84
N VAL A 60 7.71 -7.93 8.52
CA VAL A 60 7.03 -6.70 8.09
C VAL A 60 6.91 -5.72 9.26
N ASN A 61 6.69 -6.26 10.46
CA ASN A 61 6.64 -5.49 11.70
C ASN A 61 8.00 -5.35 12.41
N ALA A 62 9.08 -5.91 11.85
CA ALA A 62 10.41 -5.83 12.44
C ALA A 62 10.99 -4.39 12.41
N ILE A 63 11.80 -4.09 13.43
CA ILE A 63 12.49 -2.80 13.59
C ILE A 63 13.99 -2.98 13.38
N ALA A 64 14.65 -2.01 12.75
CA ALA A 64 16.10 -2.03 12.62
C ALA A 64 16.78 -1.78 13.97
N HIS A 65 17.76 -2.62 14.31
CA HIS A 65 18.59 -2.38 15.49
C HIS A 65 19.43 -1.11 15.30
N PRO A 66 19.51 -0.20 16.30
CA PRO A 66 20.16 1.11 16.15
C PRO A 66 21.66 1.04 15.81
N GLN A 67 22.36 -0.02 16.21
CA GLN A 67 23.80 -0.16 15.97
C GLN A 67 24.15 -1.00 14.75
N THR A 68 23.35 -2.02 14.45
CA THR A 68 23.70 -3.04 13.45
C THR A 68 22.82 -2.96 12.21
N GLY A 69 21.68 -2.26 12.25
CA GLY A 69 20.69 -2.22 11.17
C GLY A 69 19.96 -3.55 10.94
N ALA A 70 20.31 -4.60 11.69
CA ALA A 70 19.70 -5.92 11.57
C ALA A 70 18.23 -5.88 12.01
N PRO A 71 17.36 -6.70 11.41
CA PRO A 71 15.96 -6.76 11.82
C PRO A 71 15.84 -7.35 13.23
N VAL A 72 14.99 -6.72 14.04
CA VAL A 72 14.69 -7.09 15.43
C VAL A 72 13.19 -7.29 15.57
N ARG A 73 12.78 -8.28 16.37
CA ARG A 73 11.36 -8.45 16.71
C ARG A 73 10.85 -7.22 17.47
N PHE A 74 9.68 -6.74 17.06
CA PHE A 74 9.01 -5.60 17.69
C PHE A 74 8.82 -5.78 19.20
N ASP A 75 8.35 -6.96 19.62
CA ASP A 75 8.12 -7.26 21.03
C ASP A 75 9.39 -7.26 21.87
N SER A 76 10.52 -7.70 21.29
CA SER A 76 11.81 -7.70 21.98
C SER A 76 12.28 -6.28 22.26
N VAL A 77 12.04 -5.35 21.34
CA VAL A 77 12.33 -3.92 21.54
C VAL A 77 11.48 -3.36 22.68
N ILE A 78 10.18 -3.65 22.70
CA ILE A 78 9.29 -3.19 23.79
C ILE A 78 9.73 -3.73 25.13
N LYS A 79 10.07 -5.03 25.21
CA LYS A 79 10.56 -5.64 26.46
C LYS A 79 11.85 -5.00 26.92
N SER A 80 12.83 -4.84 26.02
CA SER A 80 14.11 -4.21 26.32
C SER A 80 13.94 -2.78 26.82
N LEU A 81 13.16 -1.95 26.11
CA LEU A 81 12.88 -0.58 26.54
C LEU A 81 12.13 -0.52 27.87
N ARG A 82 11.19 -1.44 28.10
CA ARG A 82 10.45 -1.50 29.37
C ARG A 82 11.33 -1.91 30.54
N GLU A 83 12.28 -2.81 30.33
CA GLU A 83 13.26 -3.21 31.35
C GLU A 83 14.21 -2.06 31.67
N GLN A 84 14.74 -1.39 30.65
CA GLN A 84 15.62 -0.22 30.79
C GLN A 84 14.94 0.94 31.53
N GLU A 85 13.66 1.19 31.25
CA GLU A 85 12.91 2.33 31.78
C GLU A 85 12.03 1.94 32.97
N SER A 86 12.17 0.72 33.49
CA SER A 86 11.32 0.19 34.58
C SER A 86 11.42 1.01 35.86
N GLU A 87 12.59 1.60 36.14
CA GLU A 87 12.83 2.47 37.30
C GLU A 87 12.21 3.88 37.12
N GLU A 88 12.06 4.35 35.88
CA GLU A 88 11.55 5.69 35.55
C GLU A 88 10.04 5.70 35.22
N LEU A 89 9.41 4.54 35.06
CA LEU A 89 8.01 4.43 34.66
C LEU A 89 7.09 4.61 35.87
N ALA A 90 6.29 5.67 35.88
CA ALA A 90 5.25 5.86 36.88
C ALA A 90 4.03 4.94 36.62
N GLU A 91 3.21 4.68 37.63
CA GLU A 91 2.03 3.79 37.54
C GLU A 91 1.00 4.22 36.47
N ASP A 92 0.88 5.53 36.25
CA ASP A 92 -0.04 6.12 35.27
C ASP A 92 0.55 6.23 33.85
N GLU A 93 1.80 5.81 33.68
CA GLU A 93 2.56 5.92 32.44
C GLU A 93 2.65 4.58 31.72
N ARG A 94 2.69 4.63 30.38
CA ARG A 94 2.80 3.44 29.54
C ARG A 94 3.80 3.66 28.43
N LEU A 95 4.59 2.63 28.12
CA LEU A 95 5.41 2.62 26.91
C LEU A 95 4.50 2.36 25.70
N ALA A 96 4.58 3.23 24.69
CA ALA A 96 3.81 3.12 23.46
C ALA A 96 4.70 3.33 22.23
N TYR A 97 4.32 2.69 21.13
CA TYR A 97 4.91 2.96 19.83
C TYR A 97 4.24 4.18 19.20
N LEU A 98 5.03 5.17 18.80
CA LEU A 98 4.58 6.44 18.25
C LEU A 98 4.62 6.46 16.71
N GLY A 99 5.23 5.45 16.10
CA GLY A 99 5.39 5.34 14.65
C GLY A 99 6.78 5.75 14.16
N ARG A 100 7.12 5.33 12.92
CA ARG A 100 8.41 5.61 12.26
C ARG A 100 9.63 5.18 13.09
N GLY A 101 9.53 4.04 13.78
CA GLY A 101 10.62 3.55 14.61
C GLY A 101 10.80 4.28 15.94
N ASN A 102 9.83 5.11 16.34
CA ASN A 102 9.87 5.86 17.60
C ASN A 102 8.99 5.22 18.66
N PHE A 103 9.52 5.11 19.86
CA PHE A 103 8.78 4.73 21.06
C PHE A 103 8.69 5.93 21.99
N GLY A 104 7.80 5.86 22.97
CA GLY A 104 7.73 6.89 23.99
C GLY A 104 6.90 6.48 25.18
N ILE A 105 7.15 7.18 26.29
CA ILE A 105 6.32 7.05 27.48
C ILE A 105 5.17 8.04 27.36
N VAL A 106 3.95 7.52 27.40
CA VAL A 106 2.72 8.28 27.29
C VAL A 106 1.96 8.29 28.61
N LYS A 107 1.34 9.42 28.92
CA LYS A 107 0.46 9.62 30.07
C LYS A 107 -0.86 10.20 29.59
N ILE A 108 -1.95 9.77 30.21
CA ILE A 108 -3.26 10.35 29.95
C ILE A 108 -3.55 11.37 31.04
N GLU A 109 -3.63 12.65 30.67
CA GLU A 109 -3.98 13.73 31.58
C GLU A 109 -5.45 14.09 31.46
N LYS A 110 -6.12 14.30 32.60
CA LYS A 110 -7.50 14.81 32.67
C LYS A 110 -7.47 16.24 33.22
N LYS A 111 -7.47 17.23 32.33
CA LYS A 111 -7.56 18.65 32.72
C LYS A 111 -9.03 19.03 32.98
N GLY A 112 -9.50 18.81 34.21
CA GLY A 112 -10.82 19.26 34.66
C GLY A 112 -11.99 18.59 33.93
N LYS A 113 -12.97 19.38 33.46
CA LYS A 113 -14.15 18.90 32.71
C LYS A 113 -13.85 18.55 31.23
N ASN A 114 -12.61 18.71 30.77
CA ASN A 114 -12.26 18.45 29.37
C ASN A 114 -12.00 16.96 29.10
N ARG A 115 -12.00 16.62 27.81
CA ARG A 115 -11.67 15.27 27.34
C ARG A 115 -10.25 14.88 27.75
N PRO A 116 -9.98 13.59 28.02
CA PRO A 116 -8.63 13.11 28.33
C PRO A 116 -7.68 13.44 27.18
N GLU A 117 -6.51 14.00 27.51
CA GLU A 117 -5.45 14.35 26.58
C GLU A 117 -4.29 13.36 26.74
N LEU A 118 -3.79 12.82 25.61
CA LEU A 118 -2.63 11.94 25.61
C LEU A 118 -1.37 12.79 25.43
N VAL A 119 -0.50 12.77 26.45
CA VAL A 119 0.75 13.54 26.47
C VAL A 119 1.92 12.56 26.42
N VAL A 120 2.88 12.82 25.53
CA VAL A 120 4.14 12.06 25.46
C VAL A 120 5.17 12.73 26.37
N ARG A 121 5.63 12.03 27.41
CA ARG A 121 6.63 12.54 28.35
C ARG A 121 8.06 12.43 27.79
N LYS A 122 8.38 11.28 27.18
CA LYS A 122 9.73 10.94 26.72
C LYS A 122 9.63 10.26 25.37
N TYR A 123 10.54 10.61 24.46
CA TYR A 123 10.68 10.01 23.14
C TYR A 123 11.95 9.16 23.09
N PHE A 124 11.84 7.99 22.47
CA PHE A 124 12.95 7.09 22.16
C PHE A 124 13.02 6.94 20.65
N HIS A 125 14.04 7.55 20.06
CA HIS A 125 14.38 7.39 18.66
C HIS A 125 15.16 6.09 18.51
N TYR A 126 14.44 4.98 18.31
CA TYR A 126 15.05 3.65 18.24
C TYR A 126 15.59 3.33 16.84
N GLU A 127 14.90 3.81 15.81
CA GLU A 127 15.29 3.66 14.43
C GLU A 127 15.31 5.02 13.71
N ASP A 128 16.33 5.24 12.87
CA ASP A 128 16.36 6.42 12.00
C ASP A 128 15.42 6.23 10.81
N THR A 129 14.52 7.20 10.61
CA THR A 129 13.58 7.23 9.49
C THR A 129 14.30 7.36 8.13
N HIS A 130 15.52 7.92 8.11
CA HIS A 130 16.28 8.12 6.87
C HIS A 130 17.09 6.90 6.45
N ASP A 131 17.34 5.97 7.37
CA ASP A 131 18.15 4.78 7.11
C ASP A 131 17.36 3.72 6.36
N LYS A 132 17.67 3.60 5.07
CA LYS A 132 17.02 2.65 4.17
C LYS A 132 17.69 1.29 4.24
N GLN A 133 17.26 0.48 5.20
CA GLN A 133 17.71 -0.90 5.33
C GLN A 133 17.44 -1.72 4.06
N THR A 134 18.44 -2.50 3.63
CA THR A 134 18.35 -3.34 2.43
C THR A 134 17.23 -4.36 2.53
N TRP A 135 17.12 -5.02 3.68
CA TRP A 135 16.10 -6.04 3.96
C TRP A 135 14.65 -5.51 3.92
N ARG A 136 14.43 -4.19 4.12
CA ARG A 136 13.10 -3.57 3.96
C ARG A 136 12.71 -3.32 2.52
N LYS A 137 13.66 -2.90 1.68
CA LYS A 137 13.43 -2.70 0.23
C LYS A 137 13.00 -3.99 -0.43
N GLU A 138 13.58 -5.07 0.07
CA GLU A 138 13.32 -6.44 -0.30
C GLU A 138 11.87 -6.91 -0.06
N LEU A 139 11.14 -6.31 0.89
CA LEU A 139 9.73 -6.61 1.15
C LEU A 139 8.77 -5.97 0.15
N SER A 140 9.23 -4.94 -0.58
CA SER A 140 8.39 -4.21 -1.53
C SER A 140 8.26 -4.97 -2.86
N PRO A 141 7.02 -5.18 -3.37
CA PRO A 141 6.81 -5.70 -4.71
C PRO A 141 7.52 -4.81 -5.74
N GLY A 142 8.26 -5.42 -6.68
CA GLY A 142 8.97 -4.68 -7.75
C GLY A 142 10.38 -4.21 -7.43
N ILE A 143 10.82 -4.28 -6.17
CA ILE A 143 12.20 -3.92 -5.75
C ILE A 143 12.95 -5.13 -5.21
N SER A 144 12.24 -6.21 -4.86
CA SER A 144 12.88 -7.46 -4.44
C SER A 144 13.78 -8.02 -5.53
N ARG A 145 14.95 -8.53 -5.14
CA ARG A 145 15.91 -9.21 -6.02
C ARG A 145 15.27 -10.29 -6.89
N ASP A 146 14.25 -10.94 -6.36
CA ASP A 146 13.59 -12.09 -6.97
C ASP A 146 12.22 -11.70 -7.59
N TYR A 147 11.96 -10.39 -7.81
CA TYR A 147 10.76 -9.96 -8.52
C TYR A 147 10.86 -10.37 -10.00
N ILE A 148 10.04 -11.33 -10.40
CA ILE A 148 9.81 -11.65 -11.80
C ILE A 148 8.55 -10.89 -12.24
N PRO A 149 8.67 -9.87 -13.10
CA PRO A 149 7.50 -9.14 -13.58
C PRO A 149 6.53 -10.10 -14.26
N ASN A 150 5.27 -10.06 -13.82
CA ASN A 150 4.15 -10.74 -14.46
C ASN A 150 3.09 -9.68 -14.82
N PRO A 151 2.86 -9.40 -16.12
CA PRO A 151 3.38 -10.10 -17.30
C PRO A 151 4.88 -9.90 -17.51
N GLN A 152 5.50 -10.83 -18.27
CA GLN A 152 6.89 -10.71 -18.70
C GLN A 152 7.15 -9.34 -19.35
N PRO A 153 8.38 -8.80 -19.26
CA PRO A 153 8.72 -7.52 -19.88
C PRO A 153 8.30 -7.53 -21.35
N LEU A 154 7.75 -6.42 -21.85
CA LEU A 154 7.29 -6.34 -23.24
C LEU A 154 8.40 -6.67 -24.26
N ALA A 155 9.66 -6.43 -23.87
CA ALA A 155 10.84 -6.79 -24.66
C ALA A 155 11.01 -8.30 -24.87
N ASP A 156 10.58 -9.12 -23.91
CA ASP A 156 10.71 -10.58 -23.96
C ASP A 156 9.50 -11.25 -24.65
N LEU A 157 8.41 -10.51 -24.85
CA LEU A 157 7.20 -10.98 -25.52
C LEU A 157 7.32 -11.01 -27.04
N TYR A 158 8.34 -10.37 -27.61
CA TYR A 158 8.53 -10.27 -29.05
C TYR A 158 9.95 -10.66 -29.44
N THR A 159 10.06 -11.47 -30.49
CA THR A 159 11.34 -11.77 -31.11
C THR A 159 11.92 -10.53 -31.81
N SER A 160 13.23 -10.51 -32.02
CA SER A 160 13.91 -9.44 -32.78
C SER A 160 13.31 -9.23 -34.17
N GLU A 161 12.80 -10.30 -34.78
CA GLU A 161 12.15 -10.30 -36.09
C GLU A 161 10.77 -9.64 -36.05
N GLU A 162 9.96 -9.95 -35.04
CA GLU A 162 8.65 -9.31 -34.81
C GLU A 162 8.82 -7.83 -34.46
N LEU A 163 9.85 -7.48 -33.68
CA LEU A 163 10.19 -6.10 -33.36
C LEU A 163 10.55 -5.28 -34.60
N ALA A 164 11.25 -5.90 -35.55
CA ALA A 164 11.58 -5.28 -36.83
C ALA A 164 10.35 -5.14 -37.75
N ALA A 165 9.37 -6.03 -37.62
CA ALA A 165 8.11 -5.99 -38.35
C ALA A 165 7.09 -5.00 -37.77
N PHE A 166 7.29 -4.49 -36.54
CA PHE A 166 6.40 -3.48 -36.00
C PHE A 166 6.40 -2.22 -36.86
N PRO A 167 5.22 -1.69 -37.18
CA PRO A 167 5.12 -0.45 -37.92
C PRO A 167 5.79 0.65 -37.10
N ARG A 168 6.95 1.13 -37.58
CA ARG A 168 7.64 2.28 -37.00
C ARG A 168 6.75 3.49 -37.25
N PHE A 169 6.00 3.88 -36.22
CA PHE A 169 5.06 4.99 -36.31
C PHE A 169 5.76 6.35 -36.31
N ASP A 170 7.05 6.38 -35.98
CA ASP A 170 7.83 7.60 -35.89
C ASP A 170 8.84 7.69 -37.04
N ALA A 171 8.72 8.79 -37.78
CA ALA A 171 9.52 9.29 -38.90
C ALA A 171 9.24 8.70 -40.30
N SER A 172 8.18 9.26 -40.93
CA SER A 172 8.07 9.63 -42.35
C SER A 172 8.44 8.60 -43.43
N SER A 173 7.43 8.25 -44.24
CA SER A 173 7.54 7.71 -45.61
C SER A 173 8.12 6.31 -45.76
N SER A 174 7.27 5.33 -46.05
CA SER A 174 7.15 4.82 -47.43
C SER A 174 5.96 3.87 -47.55
N ALA A 175 5.13 4.15 -48.55
CA ALA A 175 4.08 3.26 -49.02
C ALA A 175 4.70 1.93 -49.46
N VAL A 176 4.19 0.81 -48.92
CA VAL A 176 4.39 -0.51 -49.54
C VAL A 176 3.08 -0.89 -50.19
N THR A 177 3.01 -0.64 -51.50
CA THR A 177 1.98 -1.17 -52.39
C THR A 177 2.13 -2.68 -52.45
N LEU A 178 1.15 -3.42 -51.93
CA LEU A 178 0.99 -4.84 -52.20
C LEU A 178 0.50 -5.02 -53.65
N ARG A 179 1.25 -5.80 -54.43
CA ARG A 179 0.81 -6.35 -55.74
C ARG A 179 0.05 -7.64 -55.53
#